data_AF-A0A800AJX9-F1
#
_entry.id   AF-A0A800AJX9-F1
#
_cell.length_a   1.000
_cell.length_b   1.000
_cell.length_c   1.000
_cell.angle_alpha   90.00
_cell.angle_beta   90.00
_cell.angle_gamma   90.00
#
_symmetry.space_group_name_H-M   'P 1'
#
loop_
_entity.id
_entity.type
_entity.pdbx_description
1 polymer ?
#
loop_
_entity_poly.entity_id
_entity_poly.type
_entity_poly.pdbx_seq_one_letter_code
_entity_poly.pdbx_strand_id
1 'polypeptide(L)'
;MYNYRQSRKRVSYSFIASIILHIIAVLTVVMNFRLYIPAQKHSTTLIDSTSVELYNLPAPKLKQSDFQTQQVQQASISAPKLKRKSNTRKIIQPNRSENRMEKPISAEKMPIGTEVKIDSNSGSFFFDRVHKLSAPLNSEPEGTNLKSGIKDVSTTEEGEPEGISEPRSGSGGMSETDIDEQIGSAMGGIAGQVVADDITGMVDIVFLLDTSGSMEGNIRAVGNHLSDMADMFVEKKLDFTLGIVKFRYVKFLVFPQTNEIDRYQRLLKNVKCGGDERAYDAIVKAIDMVQFRPGAQRRFIIVTDEKMKGSYSIHTVVRRCQKAQIKLDVIGIDDIMDRYIAHQTGGVWYSIPGE
;
A
#
# COMPACT_ATOMS: atom_id res chain seq x y z
N MET A 1 26.03 61.71 40.20
CA MET A 1 24.69 62.18 39.81
C MET A 1 24.07 61.14 38.89
N TYR A 2 22.78 60.86 39.06
CA TYR A 2 21.89 59.98 38.28
C TYR A 2 21.72 58.49 38.68
N ASN A 3 20.67 58.32 39.49
CA ASN A 3 19.87 57.13 39.74
C ASN A 3 19.33 56.51 38.45
N TYR A 4 19.53 55.20 38.27
CA TYR A 4 18.69 54.40 37.37
C TYR A 4 18.58 52.97 37.87
N ARG A 5 17.61 52.70 38.76
CA ARG A 5 17.06 51.36 38.96
C ARG A 5 15.90 51.41 39.93
N GLN A 6 14.69 51.24 39.40
CA GLN A 6 13.73 50.21 39.85
C GLN A 6 12.38 50.50 39.21
N SER A 7 12.08 49.79 38.13
CA SER A 7 10.73 49.67 37.61
C SER A 7 10.61 48.32 36.90
N ARG A 8 9.46 47.68 37.06
CA ARG A 8 9.02 46.38 36.52
C ARG A 8 9.36 45.14 37.34
N LYS A 9 8.54 44.90 38.38
CA LYS A 9 7.99 43.56 38.66
C LYS A 9 6.56 43.68 39.23
N ARG A 10 5.61 43.97 38.36
CA ARG A 10 4.19 43.63 38.57
C ARG A 10 3.73 42.87 37.33
N VAL A 11 4.29 41.68 37.14
CA VAL A 11 3.66 40.71 36.25
C VAL A 11 2.36 40.36 36.95
N SER A 12 1.24 40.57 36.26
CA SER A 12 -0.09 40.47 36.81
C SER A 12 -0.31 39.06 37.36
N TYR A 13 -0.61 38.96 38.66
CA TYR A 13 -0.96 37.69 39.31
C TYR A 13 -2.06 36.93 38.57
N SER A 14 -2.93 37.63 37.84
CA SER A 14 -3.97 37.06 36.97
C SER A 14 -3.41 36.24 35.81
N PHE A 15 -2.26 36.61 35.24
CA PHE A 15 -1.66 35.85 34.14
C PHE A 15 -1.10 34.51 34.63
N ILE A 16 -0.42 34.51 35.78
CA ILE A 16 0.12 33.29 36.39
C ILE A 16 -1.02 32.37 36.84
N ALA A 17 -2.07 32.93 37.45
CA ALA A 17 -3.25 32.16 37.85
C ALA A 17 -3.95 31.49 36.64
N SER A 18 -4.05 32.17 35.51
CA SER A 18 -4.64 31.63 34.28
C SER A 18 -3.86 30.44 33.72
N ILE A 19 -2.52 30.51 33.73
CA ILE A 19 -1.65 29.42 33.29
C ILE A 19 -1.80 28.19 34.19
N ILE A 20 -1.82 28.39 35.52
CA ILE A 20 -1.98 27.29 36.47
C ILE A 20 -3.33 26.58 36.24
N LEU A 21 -4.40 27.35 36.00
CA LEU A 21 -5.73 26.79 35.77
C LEU A 21 -5.80 25.97 34.47
N HIS A 22 -5.13 26.41 33.40
CA HIS A 22 -5.02 25.63 32.16
C HIS A 22 -4.22 24.34 32.35
N ILE A 23 -3.13 24.37 33.11
CA ILE A 23 -2.32 23.18 33.39
C ILE A 23 -3.16 22.14 34.15
N ILE A 24 -3.94 22.57 35.15
CA ILE A 24 -4.83 21.67 35.91
C ILE A 24 -5.89 21.06 35.00
N ALA A 25 -6.50 21.85 34.11
CA ALA A 25 -7.53 21.36 33.18
C ALA A 25 -6.98 20.31 32.18
N VAL A 26 -5.76 20.50 31.68
CA VAL A 26 -5.12 19.50 30.82
C VAL A 26 -4.82 18.22 31.59
N LEU A 27 -4.35 18.33 32.84
CA LEU A 27 -4.01 17.18 33.68
C LEU A 27 -5.25 16.33 34.03
N THR A 28 -6.40 16.95 34.29
CA THR A 28 -7.66 16.23 34.56
C THR A 28 -8.18 15.51 33.32
N VAL A 29 -8.05 16.09 32.12
CA VAL A 29 -8.42 15.41 30.87
C VAL A 29 -7.51 14.21 30.61
N VAL A 30 -6.19 14.35 30.80
CA VAL A 30 -5.23 13.27 30.57
C VAL A 30 -5.41 12.12 31.57
N MET A 31 -5.68 12.41 32.85
CA MET A 31 -5.94 11.35 33.85
C MET A 31 -7.25 10.60 33.56
N ASN A 32 -8.31 11.29 33.15
CA ASN A 32 -9.58 10.65 32.80
C ASN A 32 -9.48 9.81 31.51
N PHE A 33 -8.69 10.24 30.53
CA PHE A 33 -8.46 9.46 29.30
C PHE A 33 -7.67 8.17 29.55
N ARG A 34 -6.80 8.12 30.56
CA ARG A 34 -5.99 6.94 30.87
C ARG A 34 -6.79 5.76 31.42
N LEU A 35 -8.04 5.98 31.86
CA LEU A 35 -8.92 4.95 32.41
C LEU A 35 -9.81 4.27 31.35
N TYR A 36 -9.75 4.68 30.08
CA TYR A 36 -10.56 4.16 28.98
C TYR A 36 -9.78 3.28 27.98
N ILE A 37 -8.73 2.59 28.43
CA ILE A 37 -8.10 1.53 27.61
C ILE A 37 -8.74 0.19 28.00
N PRO A 38 -9.68 -0.36 27.20
CA PRO A 38 -10.21 -1.69 27.47
C PRO A 38 -9.07 -2.71 27.35
N ALA A 39 -8.91 -3.53 28.39
CA ALA A 39 -7.94 -4.61 28.43
C ALA A 39 -8.22 -5.60 27.27
N GLN A 40 -7.40 -5.55 26.23
CA GLN A 40 -7.43 -6.56 25.19
C GLN A 40 -6.96 -7.89 25.77
N LYS A 41 -7.88 -8.86 25.87
CA LYS A 41 -7.56 -10.26 26.17
C LYS A 41 -6.64 -10.79 25.08
N HIS A 42 -5.36 -11.00 25.41
CA HIS A 42 -4.47 -11.81 24.60
C HIS A 42 -4.93 -13.27 24.65
N SER A 43 -5.55 -13.74 23.57
CA SER A 43 -5.68 -15.17 23.30
C SER A 43 -4.34 -15.67 22.77
N THR A 44 -3.60 -16.39 23.60
CA THR A 44 -2.45 -17.21 23.20
C THR A 44 -2.96 -18.43 22.45
N THR A 45 -3.00 -18.36 21.12
CA THR A 45 -3.14 -19.54 20.27
C THR A 45 -1.77 -20.19 20.07
N LEU A 46 -1.71 -21.46 20.43
CA LEU A 46 -0.59 -22.37 20.29
C LEU A 46 -0.13 -22.42 18.83
N ILE A 47 1.19 -22.30 18.64
CA ILE A 47 1.84 -22.49 17.34
C ILE A 47 1.91 -23.99 17.10
N ASP A 48 1.07 -24.48 16.19
CA ASP A 48 1.19 -25.81 15.61
C ASP A 48 2.30 -25.74 14.55
N SER A 49 3.41 -26.40 14.82
CA SER A 49 4.56 -26.47 13.93
C SER A 49 4.28 -27.48 12.82
N THR A 50 3.63 -27.04 11.75
CA THR A 50 3.62 -27.78 10.49
C THR A 50 4.97 -27.63 9.81
N SER A 51 5.81 -28.66 9.95
CA SER A 51 6.97 -28.88 9.12
C SER A 51 6.52 -29.13 7.67
N VAL A 52 6.76 -28.15 6.79
CA VAL A 52 6.57 -28.31 5.36
C VAL A 52 7.81 -29.01 4.79
N GLU A 53 7.54 -30.17 4.21
CA GLU A 53 8.46 -31.05 3.49
C GLU A 53 9.04 -30.32 2.27
N LEU A 54 10.34 -30.03 2.29
CA LEU A 54 11.06 -29.40 1.20
C LEU A 54 11.31 -30.43 0.09
N TYR A 55 10.98 -30.02 -1.14
CA TYR A 55 11.16 -30.77 -2.38
C TYR A 55 12.58 -31.33 -2.54
N ASN A 56 12.65 -32.64 -2.79
CA ASN A 56 13.84 -33.36 -3.21
C ASN A 56 14.29 -32.88 -4.60
N LEU A 57 15.37 -32.08 -4.65
CA LEU A 57 16.20 -31.92 -5.84
C LEU A 57 17.40 -32.88 -5.74
N PRO A 58 17.73 -33.64 -6.81
CA PRO A 58 18.84 -34.58 -6.76
C PRO A 58 20.18 -33.84 -6.79
N ALA A 59 20.90 -33.86 -5.67
CA ALA A 59 22.27 -33.37 -5.59
C ALA A 59 23.28 -34.43 -6.09
N PRO A 60 24.38 -34.02 -6.73
CA PRO A 60 25.36 -34.91 -7.35
C PRO A 60 26.22 -35.66 -6.33
N LYS A 61 26.54 -36.91 -6.66
CA LYS A 61 27.33 -37.86 -5.86
C LYS A 61 28.73 -37.29 -5.54
N LEU A 62 28.99 -37.02 -4.27
CA LEU A 62 30.34 -36.84 -3.73
C LEU A 62 30.63 -37.94 -2.68
N LYS A 63 31.85 -38.46 -2.77
CA LYS A 63 32.37 -39.66 -2.07
C LYS A 63 32.23 -39.57 -0.55
N GLN A 64 31.76 -40.67 0.04
CA GLN A 64 31.82 -40.96 1.47
C GLN A 64 33.27 -41.21 1.91
N SER A 65 33.68 -40.53 2.98
CA SER A 65 34.78 -40.94 3.84
C SER A 65 34.26 -40.99 5.28
N ASP A 66 34.62 -42.07 5.95
CA ASP A 66 34.19 -42.53 7.27
C ASP A 66 34.27 -41.47 8.38
N PHE A 67 33.26 -41.42 9.27
CA PHE A 67 33.51 -41.12 10.68
C PHE A 67 32.42 -41.71 11.59
N GLN A 68 32.90 -42.28 12.69
CA GLN A 68 32.21 -43.17 13.62
C GLN A 68 31.20 -42.50 14.56
N THR A 69 30.19 -43.32 14.86
CA THR A 69 29.33 -43.42 16.04
C THR A 69 29.82 -42.79 17.34
N GLN A 70 28.96 -41.97 17.98
CA GLN A 70 28.76 -42.01 19.44
C GLN A 70 27.27 -41.84 19.78
N GLN A 71 26.73 -42.85 20.47
CA GLN A 71 25.45 -42.85 21.14
C GLN A 71 25.55 -42.03 22.44
N VAL A 72 24.58 -41.16 22.71
CA VAL A 72 24.32 -40.65 24.07
C VAL A 72 22.84 -40.75 24.38
N GLN A 73 22.62 -41.15 25.62
CA GLN A 73 21.44 -41.77 26.21
C GLN A 73 20.25 -40.83 26.37
N GLN A 74 19.06 -41.39 26.17
CA GLN A 74 17.77 -40.83 26.58
C GLN A 74 17.64 -40.93 28.11
N ALA A 75 17.43 -39.79 28.77
CA ALA A 75 16.99 -39.73 30.16
C ALA A 75 15.54 -39.24 30.22
N SER A 76 14.68 -40.12 30.71
CA SER A 76 13.29 -39.92 31.08
C SER A 76 13.13 -38.87 32.19
N ILE A 77 12.28 -37.87 31.97
CA ILE A 77 11.78 -37.01 33.05
C ILE A 77 10.25 -37.14 33.12
N SER A 78 9.84 -37.64 34.29
CA SER A 78 8.51 -37.91 34.80
C SER A 78 7.65 -36.66 34.98
N ALA A 79 6.40 -36.75 34.53
CA ALA A 79 5.33 -35.79 34.76
C ALA A 79 4.75 -35.86 36.20
N PRO A 80 4.39 -34.73 36.83
CA PRO A 80 3.58 -34.74 38.04
C PRO A 80 2.08 -34.72 37.73
N LYS A 81 1.36 -35.69 38.32
CA LYS A 81 -0.10 -35.81 38.38
C LYS A 81 -0.71 -34.64 39.15
N LEU A 82 -1.52 -33.81 38.51
CA LEU A 82 -2.41 -32.85 39.18
C LEU A 82 -3.85 -33.38 39.20
N LYS A 83 -4.37 -33.47 40.44
CA LYS A 83 -5.66 -34.05 40.80
C LYS A 83 -6.84 -33.20 40.31
N ARG A 84 -7.72 -33.86 39.58
CA ARG A 84 -9.08 -33.48 39.18
C ARG A 84 -9.92 -33.20 40.44
N LYS A 85 -10.48 -31.98 40.57
CA LYS A 85 -11.60 -31.68 41.48
C LYS A 85 -12.81 -31.29 40.63
N SER A 86 -13.76 -32.21 40.52
CA SER A 86 -15.08 -32.00 39.96
C SER A 86 -15.98 -31.30 40.99
N ASN A 87 -16.43 -30.08 40.69
CA ASN A 87 -17.50 -29.43 41.45
C ASN A 87 -18.80 -29.49 40.64
N THR A 88 -19.66 -30.41 41.06
CA THR A 88 -21.06 -30.52 40.72
C THR A 88 -21.82 -29.31 41.28
N ARG A 89 -22.52 -28.54 40.43
CA ARG A 89 -23.51 -27.56 40.92
C ARG A 89 -24.87 -27.81 40.29
N LYS A 90 -25.85 -27.79 41.19
CA LYS A 90 -27.24 -28.19 41.10
C LYS A 90 -28.04 -27.41 40.06
N ILE A 91 -28.91 -28.16 39.41
CA ILE A 91 -30.12 -27.78 38.68
C ILE A 91 -31.11 -27.13 39.65
N ILE A 92 -31.64 -25.95 39.30
CA ILE A 92 -32.90 -25.41 39.83
C ILE A 92 -33.65 -24.74 38.65
N GLN A 93 -34.77 -25.34 38.26
CA GLN A 93 -35.87 -24.68 37.53
C GLN A 93 -36.86 -24.11 38.55
N PRO A 94 -37.66 -23.09 38.17
CA PRO A 94 -39.11 -23.35 38.20
C PRO A 94 -39.95 -22.68 37.08
N ASN A 95 -41.04 -23.40 36.74
CA ASN A 95 -42.40 -23.01 36.33
C ASN A 95 -42.64 -21.76 35.47
N ARG A 96 -43.28 -21.85 34.28
CA ARG A 96 -44.64 -22.32 33.90
C ARG A 96 -45.77 -21.32 34.19
N SER A 97 -46.23 -20.67 33.13
CA SER A 97 -47.63 -20.29 32.80
C SER A 97 -47.65 -19.93 31.29
N GLU A 98 -48.33 -20.69 30.41
CA GLU A 98 -49.72 -20.50 29.93
C GLU A 98 -50.02 -19.01 29.66
N ASN A 99 -50.35 -18.53 28.46
CA ASN A 99 -51.35 -19.01 27.51
C ASN A 99 -51.26 -18.25 26.17
N ARG A 100 -51.87 -18.87 25.14
CA ARG A 100 -52.70 -18.26 24.07
C ARG A 100 -52.23 -18.41 22.62
N MET A 101 -53.15 -19.01 21.87
CA MET A 101 -53.27 -19.30 20.45
C MET A 101 -52.83 -18.19 19.50
N GLU A 102 -52.26 -18.58 18.36
CA GLU A 102 -52.82 -18.29 17.02
C GLU A 102 -52.19 -19.21 15.94
N LYS A 103 -53.06 -19.78 15.11
CA LYS A 103 -52.82 -20.43 13.79
C LYS A 103 -52.94 -19.32 12.71
N PRO A 104 -52.71 -19.57 11.39
CA PRO A 104 -52.04 -20.67 10.67
C PRO A 104 -50.94 -20.10 9.72
N ILE A 105 -50.22 -20.89 8.92
CA ILE A 105 -50.48 -21.10 7.48
C ILE A 105 -49.50 -22.18 6.99
N SER A 106 -50.06 -23.10 6.20
CA SER A 106 -49.42 -24.23 5.54
C SER A 106 -48.45 -23.75 4.45
N ALA A 107 -47.22 -24.25 4.45
CA ALA A 107 -46.28 -24.10 3.34
C ALA A 107 -46.02 -25.47 2.73
N GLU A 108 -46.48 -25.61 1.50
CA GLU A 108 -46.42 -26.79 0.64
C GLU A 108 -44.98 -27.00 0.13
N LYS A 109 -44.50 -28.23 0.27
CA LYS A 109 -43.20 -28.71 -0.21
C LYS A 109 -43.28 -28.96 -1.72
N MET A 110 -42.42 -28.32 -2.50
CA MET A 110 -42.01 -28.83 -3.83
C MET A 110 -40.48 -28.95 -3.88
N PRO A 111 -39.92 -30.12 -4.26
CA PRO A 111 -38.51 -30.26 -4.55
C PRO A 111 -38.24 -29.95 -6.04
N ILE A 112 -37.41 -28.95 -6.32
CA ILE A 112 -36.76 -28.80 -7.63
C ILE A 112 -35.33 -29.28 -7.44
N GLY A 113 -35.05 -30.47 -7.97
CA GLY A 113 -33.71 -30.97 -8.17
C GLY A 113 -33.14 -30.42 -9.47
N THR A 114 -32.00 -29.74 -9.37
CA THR A 114 -31.14 -29.47 -10.52
C THR A 114 -29.77 -30.04 -10.18
N GLU A 115 -29.49 -31.23 -10.72
CA GLU A 115 -28.15 -31.80 -10.75
C GLU A 115 -27.30 -30.95 -11.71
N VAL A 116 -26.32 -30.23 -11.17
CA VAL A 116 -25.23 -29.66 -11.96
C VAL A 116 -24.04 -30.62 -11.84
N LYS A 117 -23.77 -31.34 -12.93
CA LYS A 117 -22.50 -32.06 -13.14
C LYS A 117 -21.37 -31.03 -13.16
N ILE A 118 -20.49 -31.09 -12.17
CA ILE A 118 -19.21 -30.38 -12.17
C ILE A 118 -18.18 -31.35 -12.73
N ASP A 119 -17.83 -31.16 -14.00
CA ASP A 119 -16.68 -31.84 -14.60
C ASP A 119 -15.40 -31.31 -13.97
N SER A 120 -14.75 -32.18 -13.19
CA SER A 120 -13.47 -31.96 -12.56
C SER A 120 -12.36 -32.51 -13.47
N ASN A 121 -11.98 -31.77 -14.52
CA ASN A 121 -10.71 -32.01 -15.21
C ASN A 121 -10.32 -30.87 -16.18
N SER A 122 -9.47 -29.95 -15.74
CA SER A 122 -8.37 -29.40 -16.54
C SER A 122 -7.53 -28.48 -15.67
N GLY A 123 -6.56 -29.12 -14.99
CA GLY A 123 -5.41 -28.40 -14.44
C GLY A 123 -4.52 -27.85 -15.56
N SER A 124 -3.75 -26.83 -15.19
CA SER A 124 -2.54 -26.32 -15.83
C SER A 124 -2.66 -25.83 -17.29
N PHE A 125 -2.89 -24.54 -17.49
CA PHE A 125 -2.28 -23.77 -18.59
C PHE A 125 -2.17 -22.29 -18.21
N PHE A 126 -1.06 -21.93 -17.56
CA PHE A 126 -0.57 -20.55 -17.41
C PHE A 126 0.87 -20.51 -17.96
N PHE A 127 1.24 -19.39 -18.58
CA PHE A 127 2.49 -19.08 -19.30
C PHE A 127 2.59 -19.55 -20.76
N ASP A 128 1.96 -18.80 -21.67
CA ASP A 128 2.59 -18.38 -22.95
C ASP A 128 1.60 -17.52 -23.78
N ARG A 129 1.48 -16.23 -23.48
CA ARG A 129 0.94 -15.25 -24.44
C ARG A 129 1.19 -13.79 -24.04
N VAL A 130 2.44 -13.35 -23.92
CA VAL A 130 2.80 -11.93 -24.06
C VAL A 130 4.16 -11.81 -24.75
N HIS A 131 4.21 -12.11 -26.05
CA HIS A 131 5.24 -11.62 -26.97
C HIS A 131 4.70 -11.75 -28.39
N LYS A 132 4.00 -10.72 -28.87
CA LYS A 132 3.89 -10.31 -30.29
C LYS A 132 2.85 -9.21 -30.43
N LEU A 133 3.30 -7.96 -30.37
CA LEU A 133 2.66 -6.83 -31.05
C LEU A 133 3.69 -5.70 -31.14
N SER A 134 4.65 -5.90 -32.04
CA SER A 134 5.48 -4.82 -32.60
C SER A 134 5.79 -5.19 -34.05
N ALA A 135 4.96 -4.68 -34.96
CA ALA A 135 5.29 -4.54 -36.37
C ALA A 135 4.64 -3.24 -36.87
N PRO A 136 5.40 -2.34 -37.51
CA PRO A 136 4.87 -1.07 -38.03
C PRO A 136 4.20 -1.28 -39.39
N LEU A 137 3.04 -0.64 -39.57
CA LEU A 137 2.37 -0.52 -40.86
C LEU A 137 3.08 0.54 -41.71
N ASN A 138 3.65 0.12 -42.84
CA ASN A 138 3.96 0.99 -43.97
C ASN A 138 2.65 1.40 -44.66
N SER A 139 2.50 2.69 -44.93
CA SER A 139 1.63 3.18 -46.00
C SER A 139 2.30 4.36 -46.70
N GLU A 140 2.66 4.13 -47.96
CA GLU A 140 2.92 5.16 -48.97
C GLU A 140 1.71 6.10 -49.11
N PRO A 141 1.92 7.27 -49.72
CA PRO A 141 1.19 7.47 -50.97
C PRO A 141 2.02 8.05 -52.12
N GLU A 142 1.72 7.53 -53.32
CA GLU A 142 1.80 8.20 -54.63
C GLU A 142 1.28 9.66 -54.51
N GLY A 143 1.93 10.71 -54.99
CA GLY A 143 2.37 10.96 -56.35
C GLY A 143 1.46 12.01 -57.00
N THR A 144 1.95 13.22 -57.28
CA THR A 144 1.55 14.02 -58.46
C THR A 144 2.49 15.21 -58.69
N ASN A 145 2.87 15.35 -59.96
CA ASN A 145 3.68 16.41 -60.56
C ASN A 145 3.01 17.78 -60.50
N LEU A 146 3.80 18.86 -60.42
CA LEU A 146 3.56 20.11 -61.16
C LEU A 146 4.86 20.90 -61.37
N LYS A 147 5.01 21.36 -62.61
CA LYS A 147 6.16 22.03 -63.26
C LYS A 147 5.93 23.54 -63.25
N SER A 148 6.95 24.36 -62.97
CA SER A 148 7.17 25.78 -63.40
C SER A 148 8.14 26.40 -62.39
N GLY A 149 9.27 27.05 -62.68
CA GLY A 149 9.63 27.92 -63.80
C GLY A 149 9.75 29.36 -63.27
N ILE A 150 10.95 29.97 -63.44
CA ILE A 150 11.33 31.41 -63.32
C ILE A 150 12.25 31.78 -62.13
N LYS A 151 13.56 31.87 -62.47
CA LYS A 151 14.52 33.00 -62.37
C LYS A 151 14.58 33.97 -61.17
N ASP A 152 15.85 34.18 -60.81
CA ASP A 152 16.58 35.43 -60.51
C ASP A 152 16.90 35.83 -59.05
N VAL A 153 18.13 36.35 -58.94
CA VAL A 153 18.71 37.29 -57.96
C VAL A 153 19.62 36.71 -56.87
N SER A 154 20.91 36.89 -57.13
CA SER A 154 22.06 36.99 -56.23
C SER A 154 21.87 37.96 -55.07
N THR A 155 22.45 37.69 -53.89
CA THR A 155 23.33 38.62 -53.12
C THR A 155 24.02 37.86 -51.97
N THR A 156 25.35 37.87 -52.02
CA THR A 156 26.38 38.00 -50.97
C THR A 156 25.97 37.87 -49.49
N GLU A 157 26.66 37.01 -48.73
CA GLU A 157 27.52 37.43 -47.61
C GLU A 157 28.39 36.28 -47.07
N GLU A 158 29.64 36.63 -46.78
CA GLU A 158 30.73 35.83 -46.24
C GLU A 158 30.55 35.60 -44.73
N GLY A 159 31.02 34.45 -44.20
CA GLY A 159 31.17 34.29 -42.75
C GLY A 159 31.42 32.87 -42.22
N GLU A 160 32.67 32.40 -42.33
CA GLU A 160 33.43 31.59 -41.36
C GLU A 160 32.98 30.16 -40.90
N PRO A 161 33.93 29.33 -40.41
CA PRO A 161 33.99 27.92 -40.75
C PRO A 161 33.39 26.94 -39.72
N GLU A 162 33.16 25.75 -40.27
CA GLU A 162 32.80 24.47 -39.66
C GLU A 162 33.40 24.22 -38.27
N GLY A 163 32.53 24.22 -37.26
CA GLY A 163 32.71 23.46 -36.03
C GLY A 163 31.93 22.15 -36.14
N ILE A 164 32.60 21.06 -36.52
CA ILE A 164 32.07 19.71 -36.41
C ILE A 164 31.94 19.41 -34.91
N SER A 165 30.73 19.59 -34.35
CA SER A 165 30.37 18.99 -33.08
C SER A 165 29.93 17.56 -33.35
N GLU A 166 30.78 16.61 -32.96
CA GLU A 166 30.41 15.22 -32.78
C GLU A 166 29.10 15.14 -31.96
N PRO A 167 28.10 14.35 -32.38
CA PRO A 167 26.97 14.06 -31.51
C PRO A 167 27.49 13.24 -30.34
N ARG A 168 27.71 13.92 -29.21
CA ARG A 168 27.90 13.27 -27.92
C ARG A 168 26.70 12.37 -27.67
N SER A 169 26.97 11.07 -27.70
CA SER A 169 26.12 9.98 -27.25
C SER A 169 25.44 10.39 -25.93
N GLY A 170 24.17 10.76 -26.04
CA GLY A 170 23.33 11.14 -24.91
C GLY A 170 23.01 9.90 -24.09
N SER A 171 23.47 9.89 -22.85
CA SER A 171 22.88 9.06 -21.80
C SER A 171 21.39 9.41 -21.74
N GLY A 172 20.54 8.49 -22.21
CA GLY A 172 19.09 8.69 -22.34
C GLY A 172 18.43 8.89 -20.99
N GLY A 173 18.27 10.14 -20.57
CA GLY A 173 17.34 10.50 -19.51
C GLY A 173 15.94 10.56 -20.09
N MET A 174 15.01 9.82 -19.47
CA MET A 174 13.59 9.86 -19.79
C MET A 174 13.04 11.29 -19.60
N SER A 175 12.17 11.76 -20.50
CA SER A 175 11.66 13.13 -20.42
C SER A 175 10.62 13.27 -19.29
N GLU A 176 10.46 14.47 -18.74
CA GLU A 176 9.43 14.73 -17.70
C GLU A 176 8.02 14.39 -18.20
N THR A 177 7.78 14.52 -19.51
CA THR A 177 6.52 14.13 -20.16
C THR A 177 6.30 12.62 -20.12
N ASP A 178 7.33 11.82 -20.40
CA ASP A 178 7.18 10.36 -20.38
C ASP A 178 6.92 9.84 -18.95
N ILE A 179 7.53 10.48 -17.95
CA ILE A 179 7.28 10.18 -16.53
C ILE A 179 5.81 10.45 -16.17
N ASP A 180 5.30 11.63 -16.56
CA ASP A 180 3.93 12.04 -16.31
C ASP A 180 2.94 11.04 -16.92
N GLU A 181 3.09 10.73 -18.22
CA GLU A 181 2.20 9.81 -18.93
C GLU A 181 2.17 8.40 -18.32
N GLN A 182 3.32 7.84 -17.96
CA GLN A 182 3.38 6.49 -17.39
C GLN A 182 2.83 6.44 -15.96
N ILE A 183 3.07 7.45 -15.12
CA ILE A 183 2.43 7.56 -13.81
C ILE A 183 0.92 7.72 -13.96
N GLY A 184 0.46 8.55 -14.89
CA GLY A 184 -0.96 8.72 -15.19
C GLY A 184 -1.62 7.42 -15.62
N SER A 185 -0.97 6.65 -16.50
CA SER A 185 -1.43 5.32 -16.91
C SER A 185 -1.54 4.35 -15.74
N ALA A 186 -0.52 4.29 -14.89
CA ALA A 186 -0.52 3.44 -13.69
C ALA A 186 -1.64 3.83 -12.71
N MET A 187 -1.82 5.12 -12.46
CA MET A 187 -2.88 5.64 -11.60
C MET A 187 -4.28 5.34 -12.17
N GLY A 188 -4.50 5.55 -13.46
CA GLY A 188 -5.76 5.21 -14.12
C GLY A 188 -6.05 3.71 -14.07
N GLY A 189 -5.03 2.86 -14.26
CA GLY A 189 -5.15 1.41 -14.13
C GLY A 189 -5.52 0.96 -12.72
N ILE A 190 -4.88 1.52 -11.69
CA ILE A 190 -5.25 1.27 -10.28
C ILE A 190 -6.67 1.75 -10.00
N ALA A 191 -7.05 2.94 -10.45
CA ALA A 191 -8.40 3.49 -10.27
C ALA A 191 -9.45 2.58 -10.91
N GLY A 192 -9.20 2.08 -12.12
CA GLY A 192 -10.05 1.11 -12.80
C GLY A 192 -10.21 -0.19 -12.00
N GLN A 193 -9.13 -0.72 -11.42
CA GLN A 193 -9.18 -1.91 -10.56
C GLN A 193 -9.93 -1.64 -9.25
N VAL A 194 -9.76 -0.45 -8.65
CA VAL A 194 -10.51 -0.05 -7.46
C VAL A 194 -12.01 -0.06 -7.75
N VAL A 195 -12.43 0.55 -8.86
CA VAL A 195 -13.83 0.57 -9.30
C VAL A 195 -14.35 -0.84 -9.56
N ALA A 196 -13.57 -1.70 -10.23
CA ALA A 196 -13.99 -3.05 -10.56
C ALA A 196 -14.13 -3.96 -9.33
N ASP A 197 -13.27 -3.76 -8.33
CA ASP A 197 -13.27 -4.52 -7.08
C ASP A 197 -14.26 -3.99 -6.04
N ASP A 198 -14.81 -2.79 -6.24
CA ASP A 198 -15.65 -2.16 -5.23
C ASP A 198 -16.96 -2.93 -5.04
N ILE A 199 -17.17 -3.36 -3.81
CA ILE A 199 -18.37 -4.04 -3.36
C ILE A 199 -19.10 -3.27 -2.26
N THR A 200 -18.49 -2.23 -1.69
CA THR A 200 -19.01 -1.51 -0.53
C THR A 200 -19.54 -0.12 -0.88
N GLY A 201 -19.14 0.45 -2.03
CA GLY A 201 -19.39 1.84 -2.38
C GLY A 201 -18.49 2.83 -1.64
N MET A 202 -17.58 2.35 -0.78
CA MET A 202 -16.73 3.17 0.08
C MET A 202 -15.28 2.72 -0.01
N VAL A 203 -14.39 3.62 -0.42
CA VAL A 203 -12.95 3.30 -0.55
C VAL A 203 -12.08 4.31 0.15
N ASP A 204 -11.05 3.81 0.81
CA ASP A 204 -10.05 4.59 1.50
C ASP A 204 -8.68 4.26 0.92
N ILE A 205 -8.09 5.23 0.25
CA ILE A 205 -6.84 5.08 -0.49
C ILE A 205 -5.77 5.90 0.21
N VAL A 206 -4.63 5.30 0.51
CA VAL A 206 -3.48 6.02 1.05
C VAL A 206 -2.25 5.80 0.18
N PHE A 207 -1.69 6.90 -0.29
CA PHE A 207 -0.43 6.90 -1.03
C PHE A 207 0.75 6.82 -0.06
N LEU A 208 1.61 5.84 -0.21
CA LEU A 208 2.87 5.71 0.50
C LEU A 208 3.95 6.16 -0.49
N LEU A 209 4.44 7.39 -0.30
CA LEU A 209 5.37 8.03 -1.22
C LEU A 209 6.78 7.95 -0.65
N ASP A 210 7.62 7.27 -1.40
CA ASP A 210 9.06 7.43 -1.27
C ASP A 210 9.42 8.88 -1.59
N THR A 211 10.25 9.47 -0.73
CA THR A 211 10.73 10.83 -0.89
C THR A 211 12.25 10.87 -0.98
N SER A 212 12.86 9.82 -1.55
CA SER A 212 14.24 9.76 -2.03
C SER A 212 14.52 10.88 -3.05
N GLY A 213 15.80 11.17 -3.33
CA GLY A 213 16.20 12.32 -4.15
C GLY A 213 15.68 12.29 -5.60
N SER A 214 15.59 11.10 -6.19
CA SER A 214 15.16 10.85 -7.56
C SER A 214 13.64 10.89 -7.75
N MET A 215 12.89 10.75 -6.65
CA MET A 215 11.42 10.68 -6.68
C MET A 215 10.71 12.02 -6.91
N GLU A 216 11.41 13.15 -7.05
CA GLU A 216 10.76 14.47 -7.19
C GLU A 216 9.83 14.54 -8.42
N GLY A 217 10.28 14.06 -9.58
CA GLY A 217 9.47 14.02 -10.81
C GLY A 217 8.27 13.09 -10.67
N ASN A 218 8.51 11.86 -10.19
CA ASN A 218 7.46 10.86 -9.95
C ASN A 218 6.37 11.37 -8.99
N ILE A 219 6.77 12.00 -7.88
CA ILE A 219 5.83 12.57 -6.90
C ILE A 219 5.00 13.70 -7.49
N ARG A 220 5.61 14.55 -8.33
CA ARG A 220 4.89 15.62 -9.03
C ARG A 220 3.86 15.03 -10.00
N ALA A 221 4.25 14.03 -10.78
CA ALA A 221 3.35 13.32 -11.69
C ALA A 221 2.18 12.66 -10.94
N VAL A 222 2.43 12.03 -9.79
CA VAL A 222 1.35 11.50 -8.94
C VAL A 222 0.37 12.62 -8.56
N GLY A 223 0.89 13.78 -8.17
CA GLY A 223 0.07 14.95 -7.86
C GLY A 223 -0.76 15.46 -9.05
N ASN A 224 -0.21 15.44 -10.26
CA ASN A 224 -0.90 15.88 -11.47
C ASN A 224 -2.12 14.99 -11.77
N HIS A 225 -2.00 13.67 -11.57
CA HIS A 225 -3.05 12.70 -11.90
C HIS A 225 -4.02 12.36 -10.77
N LEU A 226 -3.91 13.00 -9.60
CA LEU A 226 -4.88 12.79 -8.52
C LEU A 226 -6.31 13.16 -8.92
N SER A 227 -6.49 14.22 -9.72
CA SER A 227 -7.82 14.65 -10.19
C SER A 227 -8.42 13.62 -11.13
N ASP A 228 -7.64 13.10 -12.09
CA ASP A 228 -8.12 12.10 -13.05
C ASP A 228 -8.60 10.81 -12.33
N MET A 229 -7.83 10.35 -11.35
CA MET A 229 -8.22 9.22 -10.50
C MET A 229 -9.50 9.53 -9.69
N ALA A 230 -9.60 10.73 -9.11
CA ALA A 230 -10.76 11.15 -8.34
C ALA A 230 -12.02 11.23 -9.22
N ASP A 231 -11.90 11.75 -10.44
CA ASP A 231 -13.01 11.88 -11.39
C ASP A 231 -13.58 10.51 -11.76
N MET A 232 -12.73 9.49 -11.92
CA MET A 232 -13.19 8.11 -12.12
C MET A 232 -14.03 7.60 -10.94
N PHE A 233 -13.65 7.92 -9.70
CA PHE A 233 -14.41 7.53 -8.52
C PHE A 233 -15.74 8.27 -8.42
N VAL A 234 -15.76 9.57 -8.73
CA VAL A 234 -16.98 10.40 -8.77
C VAL A 234 -17.95 9.88 -9.83
N GLU A 235 -17.45 9.58 -11.04
CA GLU A 235 -18.28 9.05 -12.14
C GLU A 235 -18.98 7.74 -11.74
N LYS A 236 -18.28 6.91 -10.98
CA LYS A 236 -18.79 5.62 -10.47
C LYS A 236 -19.51 5.73 -9.13
N LYS A 237 -19.70 6.95 -8.61
CA LYS A 237 -20.41 7.25 -7.36
C LYS A 237 -19.81 6.56 -6.13
N LEU A 238 -18.48 6.40 -6.11
CA LEU A 238 -17.78 5.87 -4.95
C LEU A 238 -17.58 6.98 -3.91
N ASP A 239 -17.87 6.67 -2.64
CA ASP A 239 -17.50 7.50 -1.51
C ASP A 239 -16.04 7.23 -1.14
N PHE A 240 -15.13 8.08 -1.63
CA PHE A 240 -13.70 7.87 -1.47
C PHE A 240 -13.02 8.90 -0.56
N THR A 241 -11.93 8.49 0.10
CA THR A 241 -10.98 9.40 0.74
C THR A 241 -9.55 9.08 0.34
N LEU A 242 -8.71 10.11 0.28
CA LEU A 242 -7.29 10.01 0.00
C LEU A 242 -6.48 10.39 1.24
N GLY A 243 -5.48 9.58 1.57
CA GLY A 243 -4.41 9.87 2.54
C GLY A 243 -3.04 9.93 1.86
N ILE A 244 -2.08 10.62 2.46
CA ILE A 244 -0.68 10.59 2.01
C ILE A 244 0.22 10.26 3.18
N VAL A 245 1.13 9.32 2.97
CA VAL A 245 2.22 8.97 3.87
C VAL A 245 3.51 9.25 3.12
N LYS A 246 4.29 10.22 3.60
CA LYS A 246 5.65 10.45 3.10
C LYS A 246 6.60 9.66 3.98
N PHE A 247 7.42 8.82 3.38
CA PHE A 247 8.42 8.05 4.13
C PHE A 247 9.83 8.28 3.62
N ARG A 248 10.74 8.20 4.59
CA ARG A 248 12.20 8.17 4.50
C ARG A 248 12.68 7.32 5.67
N TYR A 249 13.95 6.94 5.66
CA TYR A 249 14.52 6.09 6.69
C TYR A 249 14.23 6.56 8.13
N VAL A 250 14.42 7.85 8.41
CA VAL A 250 14.23 8.44 9.75
C VAL A 250 12.96 9.28 9.91
N LYS A 251 12.27 9.62 8.81
CA LYS A 251 11.11 10.52 8.83
C LYS A 251 9.91 9.83 8.21
N PHE A 252 8.81 9.88 8.94
CA PHE A 252 7.52 9.31 8.52
C PHE A 252 6.43 10.30 8.86
N LEU A 253 5.76 10.82 7.84
CA LEU A 253 4.77 11.89 7.94
C LEU A 253 3.45 11.39 7.37
N VAL A 254 2.42 11.33 8.22
CA VAL A 254 1.07 10.93 7.84
C VAL A 254 0.20 12.17 7.67
N PHE A 255 -0.37 12.34 6.49
CA PHE A 255 -1.40 13.31 6.19
C PHE A 255 -2.75 12.58 6.21
N PRO A 256 -3.69 13.06 7.04
CA PRO A 256 -4.94 12.35 7.33
C PRO A 256 -5.86 12.31 6.12
N GLN A 257 -6.66 11.26 6.03
CA GLN A 257 -7.56 11.07 4.89
C GLN A 257 -8.53 12.24 4.69
N THR A 258 -8.73 12.63 3.43
CA THR A 258 -9.59 13.74 3.02
C THR A 258 -10.15 13.49 1.62
N ASN A 259 -11.26 14.14 1.27
CA ASN A 259 -11.79 14.21 -0.09
C ASN A 259 -11.38 15.51 -0.82
N GLU A 260 -10.59 16.38 -0.19
CA GLU A 260 -10.08 17.63 -0.78
C GLU A 260 -8.85 17.37 -1.66
N ILE A 261 -9.07 17.01 -2.93
CA ILE A 261 -7.99 16.66 -3.88
C ILE A 261 -6.96 17.79 -4.02
N ASP A 262 -7.41 19.03 -4.19
CA ASP A 262 -6.56 20.22 -4.37
C ASP A 262 -5.58 20.43 -3.21
N ARG A 263 -5.95 20.01 -2.00
CA ARG A 263 -5.05 20.08 -0.84
C ARG A 263 -3.83 19.18 -1.04
N TYR A 264 -4.04 18.01 -1.62
CA TYR A 264 -3.00 17.02 -1.85
C TYR A 264 -2.17 17.30 -3.08
N GLN A 265 -2.77 17.80 -4.16
CA GLN A 265 -2.00 18.29 -5.31
C GLN A 265 -1.01 19.38 -4.90
N ARG A 266 -1.46 20.37 -4.12
CA ARG A 266 -0.57 21.42 -3.57
C ARG A 266 0.49 20.87 -2.64
N LEU A 267 0.15 19.87 -1.83
CA LEU A 267 1.10 19.23 -0.93
C LEU A 267 2.18 18.45 -1.69
N LEU A 268 1.82 17.77 -2.77
CA LEU A 268 2.74 16.97 -3.60
C LEU A 268 3.65 17.84 -4.46
N LYS A 269 3.12 18.94 -5.01
CA LYS A 269 3.91 19.95 -5.74
C LYS A 269 5.07 20.55 -4.92
N ASN A 270 4.96 20.53 -3.59
CA ASN A 270 5.95 21.13 -2.68
C ASN A 270 6.69 20.10 -1.82
N VAL A 271 6.70 18.82 -2.22
CA VAL A 271 7.46 17.79 -1.51
C VAL A 271 8.96 18.07 -1.64
N LYS A 272 9.69 17.91 -0.54
CA LYS A 272 11.16 17.95 -0.54
C LYS A 272 11.70 16.54 -0.48
N CYS A 273 12.48 16.19 -1.49
CA CYS A 273 13.06 14.87 -1.70
C CYS A 273 14.49 14.75 -1.12
N GLY A 274 14.94 13.51 -0.86
CA GLY A 274 16.30 13.13 -0.50
C GLY A 274 16.40 11.91 0.44
N GLY A 275 17.63 11.52 0.78
CA GLY A 275 17.93 10.48 1.79
C GLY A 275 17.59 9.06 1.35
N ASP A 276 17.84 8.12 2.27
CA ASP A 276 17.57 6.68 2.14
C ASP A 276 16.17 6.34 2.67
N GLU A 277 15.66 5.16 2.33
CA GLU A 277 14.29 4.73 2.52
C GLU A 277 14.18 3.26 2.96
N ARG A 278 13.01 2.91 3.52
CA ARG A 278 12.70 1.55 3.98
C ARG A 278 11.22 1.26 3.75
N ALA A 279 10.89 0.91 2.50
CA ALA A 279 9.52 0.66 2.06
C ALA A 279 8.76 -0.34 2.95
N TYR A 280 9.39 -1.45 3.37
CA TYR A 280 8.71 -2.45 4.21
C TYR A 280 8.36 -1.92 5.61
N ASP A 281 9.26 -1.17 6.24
CA ASP A 281 8.99 -0.50 7.51
C ASP A 281 7.89 0.56 7.35
N ALA A 282 7.90 1.29 6.23
CA ALA A 282 6.90 2.31 5.93
C ALA A 282 5.50 1.70 5.77
N ILE A 283 5.36 0.57 5.07
CA ILE A 283 4.08 -0.15 4.94
C ILE A 283 3.58 -0.57 6.31
N VAL A 284 4.40 -1.28 7.10
CA VAL A 284 3.97 -1.77 8.42
C VAL A 284 3.59 -0.61 9.35
N LYS A 285 4.35 0.48 9.33
CA LYS A 285 4.06 1.66 10.13
C LYS A 285 2.79 2.38 9.66
N ALA A 286 2.53 2.43 8.36
CA ALA A 286 1.30 3.00 7.82
C ALA A 286 0.07 2.21 8.29
N ILE A 287 0.14 0.87 8.30
CA ILE A 287 -0.94 0.00 8.83
C ILE A 287 -1.32 0.40 10.26
N ASP A 288 -0.33 0.74 11.10
CA ASP A 288 -0.56 1.06 12.50
C ASP A 288 -1.00 2.51 12.75
N MET A 289 -0.78 3.41 11.79
CA MET A 289 -1.01 4.87 11.97
C MET A 289 -2.20 5.42 11.18
N VAL A 290 -2.55 4.82 10.04
CA VAL A 290 -3.66 5.26 9.20
C VAL A 290 -4.99 4.81 9.82
N GLN A 291 -5.95 5.73 9.86
CA GLN A 291 -7.29 5.47 10.40
C GLN A 291 -8.30 5.34 9.27
N PHE A 292 -8.58 4.08 8.89
CA PHE A 292 -9.58 3.76 7.89
C PHE A 292 -11.01 3.87 8.43
N ARG A 293 -11.93 4.32 7.58
CA ARG A 293 -13.37 4.33 7.87
C ARG A 293 -13.88 2.90 8.03
N PRO A 294 -14.79 2.63 8.99
CA PRO A 294 -15.44 1.34 9.11
C PRO A 294 -16.19 0.98 7.83
N GLY A 295 -16.02 -0.24 7.33
CA GLY A 295 -16.70 -0.72 6.12
C GLY A 295 -16.09 -0.25 4.79
N ALA A 296 -15.15 0.70 4.80
CA ALA A 296 -14.44 1.09 3.58
C ALA A 296 -13.45 0.01 3.14
N GLN A 297 -13.37 -0.21 1.83
CA GLN A 297 -12.28 -0.95 1.21
C GLN A 297 -10.97 -0.19 1.43
N ARG A 298 -9.94 -0.89 1.93
CA ARG A 298 -8.67 -0.29 2.32
C ARG A 298 -7.62 -0.55 1.26
N ARG A 299 -7.06 0.53 0.71
CA ARG A 299 -6.06 0.50 -0.37
C ARG A 299 -4.84 1.29 0.06
N PHE A 300 -3.68 0.67 -0.12
CA PHE A 300 -2.40 1.37 -0.13
C PHE A 300 -1.87 1.40 -1.55
N ILE A 301 -1.33 2.54 -1.97
CA ILE A 301 -0.59 2.68 -3.23
C ILE A 301 0.82 3.11 -2.85
N ILE A 302 1.79 2.20 -2.93
CA ILE A 302 3.20 2.55 -2.69
C ILE A 302 3.86 2.96 -4.00
N VAL A 303 4.59 4.07 -3.97
CA VAL A 303 5.31 4.63 -5.13
C VAL A 303 6.78 4.78 -4.74
N THR A 304 7.68 4.09 -5.43
CA THR A 304 9.13 4.09 -5.16
C THR A 304 9.91 3.68 -6.41
N ASP A 305 11.10 4.27 -6.60
CA ASP A 305 12.01 3.99 -7.71
C ASP A 305 13.18 3.09 -7.32
N GLU A 306 13.05 2.38 -6.21
CA GLU A 306 14.06 1.43 -5.78
C GLU A 306 13.48 0.13 -5.24
N LYS A 307 14.34 -0.87 -5.14
CA LYS A 307 13.98 -2.18 -4.60
C LYS A 307 13.53 -2.04 -3.15
N MET A 308 12.30 -2.46 -2.87
CA MET A 308 11.77 -2.40 -1.51
C MET A 308 12.64 -3.18 -0.52
N LYS A 309 13.10 -2.47 0.51
CA LYS A 309 13.91 -3.01 1.60
C LYS A 309 13.37 -2.58 2.96
N GLY A 310 13.86 -3.23 4.02
CA GLY A 310 13.51 -2.88 5.38
C GLY A 310 13.85 -3.94 6.42
N SER A 311 13.49 -3.65 7.66
CA SER A 311 13.72 -4.52 8.83
C SER A 311 12.73 -5.69 8.89
N TYR A 312 11.59 -5.58 8.19
CA TYR A 312 10.58 -6.63 8.11
C TYR A 312 10.82 -7.53 6.89
N SER A 313 10.54 -8.83 7.04
CA SER A 313 10.46 -9.72 5.88
C SER A 313 9.22 -9.44 5.05
N ILE A 314 9.28 -9.69 3.74
CA ILE A 314 8.13 -9.55 2.83
C ILE A 314 6.92 -10.35 3.30
N HIS A 315 7.12 -11.57 3.83
CA HIS A 315 6.05 -12.40 4.37
C HIS A 315 5.37 -11.74 5.57
N THR A 316 6.14 -11.06 6.42
CA THR A 316 5.59 -10.28 7.54
C THR A 316 4.73 -9.14 7.00
N VAL A 317 5.21 -8.40 5.98
CA VAL A 317 4.46 -7.28 5.39
C VAL A 317 3.14 -7.78 4.78
N VAL A 318 3.19 -8.81 3.93
CA VAL A 318 1.99 -9.45 3.32
C VAL A 318 0.99 -9.86 4.39
N ARG A 319 1.44 -10.58 5.42
CA ARG A 319 0.56 -11.04 6.52
C ARG A 319 -0.07 -9.87 7.26
N ARG A 320 0.66 -8.77 7.45
CA ARG A 320 0.16 -7.56 8.13
C ARG A 320 -0.89 -6.86 7.27
N CYS A 321 -0.66 -6.70 5.97
CA CYS A 321 -1.65 -6.15 5.04
C CYS A 321 -2.93 -7.00 5.01
N GLN A 322 -2.81 -8.32 4.83
CA GLN A 322 -3.95 -9.24 4.80
C GLN A 322 -4.75 -9.21 6.10
N LYS A 323 -4.09 -9.24 7.27
CA LYS A 323 -4.75 -9.14 8.58
C LYS A 323 -5.49 -7.81 8.75
N ALA A 324 -4.95 -6.74 8.20
CA ALA A 324 -5.57 -5.42 8.20
C ALA A 324 -6.60 -5.23 7.08
N GLN A 325 -6.82 -6.24 6.22
CA GLN A 325 -7.68 -6.20 5.03
C GLN A 325 -7.30 -5.05 4.08
N ILE A 326 -6.00 -4.80 3.92
CA ILE A 326 -5.44 -3.79 3.03
C ILE A 326 -4.92 -4.47 1.77
N LYS A 327 -5.42 -4.02 0.62
CA LYS A 327 -4.82 -4.32 -0.70
C LYS A 327 -3.68 -3.34 -0.92
N LEU A 328 -2.49 -3.83 -1.30
CA LEU A 328 -1.33 -3.01 -1.62
C LEU A 328 -1.14 -3.01 -3.13
N ASP A 329 -1.38 -1.87 -3.75
CA ASP A 329 -1.03 -1.58 -5.13
C ASP A 329 0.38 -0.95 -5.15
N VAL A 330 1.17 -1.27 -6.17
CA VAL A 330 2.58 -0.88 -6.27
C VAL A 330 2.84 -0.17 -7.59
N ILE A 331 3.44 1.01 -7.53
CA ILE A 331 4.07 1.68 -8.66
C ILE A 331 5.57 1.67 -8.34
N GLY A 332 6.29 0.71 -8.90
CA GLY A 332 7.65 0.37 -8.47
C GLY A 332 8.54 -0.08 -9.62
N ILE A 333 9.82 -0.31 -9.34
CA ILE A 333 10.74 -0.90 -10.32
C ILE A 333 10.28 -2.31 -10.74
N ASP A 334 10.84 -2.82 -11.83
CA ASP A 334 10.55 -4.20 -12.26
C ASP A 334 11.26 -5.25 -11.40
N ASP A 335 10.78 -5.39 -10.17
CA ASP A 335 11.24 -6.39 -9.21
C ASP A 335 10.17 -7.46 -8.95
N ILE A 336 10.61 -8.72 -8.92
CA ILE A 336 9.74 -9.87 -8.68
C ILE A 336 9.04 -9.76 -7.31
N MET A 337 9.69 -9.18 -6.32
CA MET A 337 9.16 -9.04 -4.97
C MET A 337 8.07 -7.96 -4.89
N ASP A 338 8.17 -6.90 -5.70
CA ASP A 338 7.17 -5.84 -5.81
C ASP A 338 5.89 -6.37 -6.45
N ARG A 339 6.01 -7.16 -7.53
CA ARG A 339 4.87 -7.88 -8.12
C ARG A 339 4.28 -8.89 -7.12
N TYR A 340 5.13 -9.65 -6.44
CA TYR A 340 4.70 -10.65 -5.47
C TYR A 340 3.88 -10.01 -4.34
N ILE A 341 4.36 -8.94 -3.69
CA ILE A 341 3.64 -8.33 -2.58
C ILE A 341 2.30 -7.73 -3.02
N ALA A 342 2.25 -7.10 -4.20
CA ALA A 342 1.01 -6.58 -4.76
C ALA A 342 -0.03 -7.70 -4.94
N HIS A 343 0.34 -8.77 -5.65
CA HIS A 343 -0.54 -9.89 -5.92
C HIS A 343 -0.98 -10.63 -4.65
N GLN A 344 -0.07 -10.87 -3.70
CA GLN A 344 -0.40 -11.58 -2.46
C GLN A 344 -1.37 -10.80 -1.56
N THR A 345 -1.44 -9.48 -1.71
CA THR A 345 -2.41 -8.65 -0.98
C THR A 345 -3.68 -8.37 -1.78
N GLY A 346 -3.76 -8.84 -3.03
CA GLY A 346 -4.90 -8.60 -3.93
C GLY A 346 -4.89 -7.22 -4.58
N GLY A 347 -3.74 -6.55 -4.63
CA GLY A 347 -3.51 -5.35 -5.41
C GLY A 347 -2.86 -5.65 -6.76
N VAL A 348 -2.45 -4.58 -7.45
CA VAL A 348 -1.82 -4.61 -8.77
C VAL A 348 -0.46 -3.91 -8.76
N TRP A 349 0.42 -4.30 -9.69
CA TRP A 349 1.73 -3.70 -9.87
C TRP A 349 1.80 -3.00 -11.23
N TYR A 350 2.44 -1.83 -11.25
CA TYR A 350 2.80 -1.06 -12.43
C TYR A 350 4.27 -0.63 -12.33
N SER A 351 4.94 -0.57 -13.47
CA SER A 351 6.31 -0.07 -13.54
C SER A 351 6.34 1.43 -13.27
N ILE A 352 7.27 1.88 -12.44
CA ILE A 352 7.63 3.28 -12.31
C ILE A 352 8.48 3.71 -13.53
N PRO A 353 8.42 4.98 -13.96
CA PRO A 353 9.26 5.50 -15.04
C PRO A 353 10.72 5.70 -14.61
N GLY A 354 11.66 5.62 -15.56
CA GLY A 354 13.04 6.06 -15.37
C GLY A 354 14.11 4.99 -15.19
N GLU A 355 13.86 3.73 -15.60
CA GLU A 355 14.90 2.69 -15.77
C GLU A 355 15.27 2.46 -17.24
#